data_AF-A0A426DII0-F1
#
_entry.id   AF-A0A426DII0-F1
#
_cell.length_a   1.000
_cell.length_b   1.000
_cell.length_c   1.000
_cell.angle_alpha   90.00
_cell.angle_beta   90.00
_cell.angle_gamma   90.00
#
_symmetry.space_group_name_H-M   'P 1'
#
loop_
_entity.id
_entity.type
_entity.pdbx_description
1 polymer ?
#
loop_
_entity_poly.entity_id
_entity_poly.type
_entity_poly.pdbx_seq_one_letter_code
_entity_poly.pdbx_strand_id
1 'polypeptide(L)'
;MKDIERDNNLYNKNGTDTIPIIIPSYEPDVRLLDLLKNLDSCNIGPIIVVNDGSDKKYDVFFSKVKKIVERNSGKLLVHEVNRGKGRALKTAFEYVIHEIPQAVGVITADSDGQHTTNSIGSVLHSLFENPDYLVLGVRRFDIEGIPWKSRGGESAD
;
A
#
# COMPACT_ATOMS: atom_id res chain seq x y z
N MET A 1 4.89 30.76 -4.41
CA MET A 1 4.95 30.30 -3.01
C MET A 1 3.63 30.60 -2.33
N LYS A 2 2.60 29.86 -2.71
CA LYS A 2 1.33 29.65 -2.02
C LYS A 2 0.88 28.23 -2.41
N ASP A 3 0.12 27.58 -1.55
CA ASP A 3 -0.64 26.34 -1.82
C ASP A 3 -0.01 25.00 -1.40
N ILE A 4 0.60 24.94 -0.20
CA ILE A 4 0.61 23.71 0.60
C ILE A 4 0.46 24.08 2.09
N GLU A 5 -0.58 24.83 2.45
CA GLU A 5 -1.03 24.89 3.84
C GLU A 5 -2.11 23.84 4.07
N ARG A 6 -1.66 22.66 4.51
CA ARG A 6 -2.28 21.82 5.55
C ARG A 6 -3.80 21.64 5.48
N ASP A 7 -4.26 20.78 4.58
CA ASP A 7 -5.48 20.00 4.83
C ASP A 7 -5.15 18.76 5.68
N ASN A 8 -4.83 19.00 6.95
CA ASN A 8 -4.84 17.95 7.99
C ASN A 8 -6.28 17.43 8.27
N ASN A 9 -7.29 18.01 7.62
CA ASN A 9 -8.70 17.73 7.82
C ASN A 9 -9.27 16.69 6.84
N LEU A 10 -8.52 16.30 5.80
CA LEU A 10 -8.94 15.28 4.83
C LEU A 10 -8.94 13.85 5.39
N TYR A 11 -8.26 13.63 6.52
CA TYR A 11 -8.11 12.31 7.14
C TYR A 11 -9.05 12.07 8.32
N ASN A 12 -9.90 13.04 8.68
CA ASN A 12 -10.48 13.06 10.01
C ASN A 12 -11.87 13.70 10.07
N LYS A 13 -12.86 13.03 9.47
CA LYS A 13 -14.27 13.46 9.63
C LYS A 13 -14.78 13.24 11.07
N ASN A 14 -14.19 12.28 11.83
CA ASN A 14 -14.60 11.88 13.19
C ASN A 14 -13.46 11.68 14.23
N GLY A 15 -12.23 12.11 13.96
CA GLY A 15 -11.13 12.00 14.94
C GLY A 15 -10.50 10.61 15.11
N THR A 16 -11.10 9.53 14.56
CA THR A 16 -10.80 8.13 14.92
C THR A 16 -10.69 7.15 13.75
N ASP A 17 -11.14 7.51 12.55
CA ASP A 17 -11.13 6.60 11.39
C ASP A 17 -9.71 6.44 10.83
N THR A 18 -9.30 5.19 10.57
CA THR A 18 -7.96 4.88 10.03
C THR A 18 -8.09 4.08 8.73
N ILE A 19 -7.22 4.34 7.75
CA ILE A 19 -7.14 3.56 6.51
C ILE A 19 -5.69 3.08 6.33
N PRO A 20 -5.35 1.85 6.75
CA PRO A 20 -4.02 1.31 6.58
C PRO A 20 -3.66 1.09 5.10
N ILE A 21 -2.39 1.29 4.76
CA ILE A 21 -1.84 0.96 3.44
C ILE A 21 -1.11 -0.38 3.52
N ILE A 22 -1.53 -1.36 2.72
CA ILE A 22 -0.96 -2.69 2.63
C ILE A 22 -0.04 -2.78 1.42
N ILE A 23 1.21 -3.20 1.65
CA ILE A 23 2.23 -3.38 0.61
C ILE A 23 2.84 -4.78 0.73
N PRO A 24 2.39 -5.77 -0.06
CA PRO A 24 3.10 -7.03 -0.18
C PRO A 24 4.42 -6.83 -0.94
N SER A 25 5.48 -7.49 -0.50
CA SER A 25 6.80 -7.39 -1.12
C SER A 25 7.56 -8.70 -1.08
N TYR A 26 8.09 -9.11 -2.23
CA TYR A 26 9.04 -10.20 -2.39
C TYR A 26 10.26 -9.66 -3.14
N GLU A 27 11.46 -9.94 -2.62
CA GLU A 27 12.74 -9.51 -3.20
C GLU A 27 12.84 -8.00 -3.50
N PRO A 28 12.66 -7.12 -2.50
CA PRO A 28 12.55 -5.68 -2.70
C PRO A 28 13.84 -5.02 -3.21
N ASP A 29 13.67 -3.83 -3.77
CA ASP A 29 14.75 -2.91 -4.10
C ASP A 29 14.53 -1.51 -3.49
N VAL A 30 15.31 -0.53 -3.96
CA VAL A 30 15.28 0.85 -3.47
C VAL A 30 13.92 1.54 -3.65
N ARG A 31 13.11 1.12 -4.63
CA ARG A 31 11.80 1.72 -4.93
C ARG A 31 10.83 1.55 -3.78
N LEU A 32 10.85 0.40 -3.10
CA LEU A 32 10.04 0.19 -1.90
C LEU A 32 10.42 1.20 -0.81
N LEU A 33 11.71 1.40 -0.57
CA LEU A 33 12.16 2.35 0.46
C LEU A 33 11.77 3.79 0.12
N ASP A 34 11.85 4.17 -1.15
CA ASP A 34 11.50 5.52 -1.58
C ASP A 34 9.98 5.75 -1.50
N LEU A 35 9.16 4.76 -1.87
CA LEU A 35 7.72 4.79 -1.63
C LEU A 35 7.40 5.01 -0.15
N LEU A 36 8.01 4.21 0.74
CA LEU A 36 7.77 4.31 2.18
C LEU A 36 8.21 5.66 2.75
N LYS A 37 9.37 6.19 2.35
CA LYS A 37 9.83 7.52 2.79
C LYS A 37 8.90 8.63 2.33
N ASN A 38 8.37 8.55 1.12
CA ASN A 38 7.45 9.56 0.62
C ASN A 38 6.13 9.52 1.38
N LEU A 39 5.57 8.33 1.63
CA LEU A 39 4.38 8.17 2.47
C LEU A 39 4.60 8.69 3.90
N ASP A 40 5.75 8.35 4.49
CA ASP A 40 6.18 8.85 5.82
C ASP A 40 6.27 10.38 5.86
N SER A 41 6.91 10.98 4.85
CA SER A 41 7.08 12.45 4.75
C SER A 41 5.75 13.19 4.56
N CYS A 42 4.75 12.54 3.94
CA CYS A 42 3.40 13.06 3.80
C CYS A 42 2.50 12.74 5.00
N ASN A 43 3.02 12.08 6.04
CA ASN A 43 2.27 11.63 7.21
C ASN A 43 1.08 10.72 6.84
N ILE A 44 1.25 9.91 5.79
CA ILE A 44 0.25 8.96 5.28
C ILE A 44 0.57 7.58 5.88
N GLY A 45 -0.38 7.03 6.63
CA GLY A 45 -0.26 5.73 7.29
C GLY A 45 -1.46 5.45 8.19
N PRO A 46 -1.47 4.32 8.93
CA PRO A 46 -0.36 3.38 9.14
C PRO A 46 -0.06 2.51 7.91
N ILE A 47 1.19 2.04 7.77
CA ILE A 47 1.63 1.22 6.64
C ILE A 47 1.95 -0.20 7.10
N ILE A 48 1.31 -1.19 6.49
CA ILE A 48 1.52 -2.61 6.72
C ILE A 48 2.28 -3.19 5.53
N VAL A 49 3.55 -3.53 5.75
CA VAL A 49 4.38 -4.21 4.73
C VAL A 49 4.43 -5.69 5.05
N VAL A 50 4.32 -6.54 4.03
CA VAL A 50 4.52 -7.99 4.17
C VAL A 50 5.76 -8.40 3.41
N ASN A 51 6.80 -8.87 4.11
CA ASN A 51 7.88 -9.64 3.49
C ASN A 51 7.34 -11.04 3.18
N ASP A 52 7.04 -11.32 1.91
CA ASP A 52 6.53 -12.60 1.45
C ASP A 52 7.70 -13.59 1.23
N GLY A 53 8.51 -13.83 2.25
CA GLY A 53 9.56 -14.85 2.25
C GLY A 53 10.76 -14.58 1.34
N SER A 54 11.22 -13.33 1.28
CA SER A 54 12.44 -12.97 0.55
C SER A 54 13.70 -13.56 1.20
N ASP A 55 14.70 -13.87 0.38
CA ASP A 55 15.99 -14.37 0.86
C ASP A 55 16.72 -13.40 1.80
N LYS A 56 17.61 -13.94 2.64
CA LYS A 56 18.45 -13.17 3.60
C LYS A 56 19.22 -11.99 2.99
N LYS A 57 19.58 -12.06 1.70
CA LYS A 57 20.25 -10.95 0.99
C LYS A 57 19.41 -9.66 0.98
N TYR A 58 18.09 -9.77 1.14
CA TYR A 58 17.15 -8.64 1.21
C TYR A 58 16.87 -8.14 2.64
N ASP A 59 17.43 -8.76 3.68
CA ASP A 59 17.21 -8.35 5.09
C ASP A 59 17.58 -6.88 5.35
N VAL A 60 18.54 -6.35 4.57
CA VAL A 60 18.94 -4.93 4.62
C VAL A 60 17.80 -3.99 4.24
N PHE A 61 16.93 -4.38 3.30
CA PHE A 61 15.75 -3.62 2.93
C PHE A 61 14.71 -3.70 4.02
N PHE A 62 14.37 -4.91 4.48
CA PHE A 62 13.34 -5.10 5.50
C PHE A 62 13.69 -4.51 6.87
N SER A 63 14.98 -4.47 7.22
CA SER A 63 15.46 -3.74 8.40
C SER A 63 15.18 -2.23 8.31
N LYS A 64 15.30 -1.64 7.11
CA LYS A 64 14.97 -0.23 6.87
C LYS A 64 13.45 -0.01 6.82
N VAL A 65 12.73 -0.90 6.14
CA VAL A 65 11.26 -0.91 6.10
C VAL A 65 10.69 -0.86 7.51
N LYS A 66 11.12 -1.79 8.39
CA LYS A 66 10.66 -1.86 9.78
C LYS A 66 10.80 -0.52 10.50
N LYS A 67 11.98 0.10 10.40
CA LYS A 67 12.25 1.41 11.02
C LYS A 67 11.38 2.53 10.48
N ILE A 68 10.99 2.49 9.20
CA ILE A 68 10.14 3.51 8.60
C ILE A 68 8.69 3.29 9.05
N VAL A 69 8.15 2.08 8.90
CA VAL A 69 6.73 1.82 9.16
C VAL A 69 6.37 1.96 10.64
N GLU A 70 7.25 1.57 11.56
CA GLU A 70 7.00 1.67 13.01
C GLU A 70 6.88 3.13 13.50
N ARG A 71 7.39 4.12 12.76
CA ARG A 71 7.26 5.55 13.13
C ARG A 71 5.83 6.05 13.04
N ASN A 72 5.05 5.50 12.11
CA ASN A 72 3.66 5.89 11.87
C ASN A 72 2.68 4.78 12.25
N SER A 73 2.96 4.07 13.35
CA SER A 73 2.13 2.97 13.86
C SER A 73 1.87 1.84 12.85
N GLY A 74 2.74 1.71 11.85
CA GLY A 74 2.71 0.64 10.86
C GLY A 74 3.42 -0.63 11.35
N LYS A 75 3.40 -1.67 10.52
CA LYS A 75 3.95 -2.99 10.86
C LYS A 75 4.66 -3.63 9.67
N LEU A 76 5.74 -4.35 9.96
CA LEU A 76 6.32 -5.34 9.04
C LEU A 76 5.87 -6.74 9.47
N LEU A 77 5.15 -7.43 8.59
CA LEU A 77 4.79 -8.84 8.71
C LEU A 77 5.77 -9.67 7.86
N VAL A 78 6.01 -10.93 8.25
CA VAL A 78 7.02 -11.77 7.60
C VAL A 78 6.47 -13.17 7.40
N HIS A 79 6.58 -13.67 6.18
CA HIS A 79 6.48 -15.09 5.87
C HIS A 79 7.87 -15.72 5.83
N GLU A 80 7.99 -16.97 6.27
CA GLU A 80 9.25 -17.71 6.25
C GLU A 80 9.69 -18.12 4.83
N VAL A 81 8.71 -18.31 3.94
CA VAL A 81 8.91 -18.70 2.53
C VAL A 81 7.90 -17.95 1.67
N ASN A 82 8.19 -17.79 0.38
CA ASN A 82 7.28 -17.15 -0.56
C ASN A 82 5.95 -17.91 -0.65
N ARG A 83 4.86 -17.24 -0.30
CA ARG A 83 3.49 -17.80 -0.35
C ARG A 83 2.61 -17.17 -1.42
N GLY A 84 3.18 -16.25 -2.21
CA GLY A 84 2.50 -15.50 -3.24
C GLY A 84 1.71 -14.30 -2.71
N LYS A 85 1.60 -13.28 -3.55
CA LYS A 85 0.93 -11.99 -3.28
C LYS A 85 -0.46 -12.14 -2.66
N GLY A 86 -1.27 -13.06 -3.16
CA GLY A 86 -2.62 -13.30 -2.63
C GLY A 86 -2.61 -13.75 -1.16
N ARG A 87 -1.63 -14.57 -0.76
CA ARG A 87 -1.46 -14.96 0.64
C ARG A 87 -0.92 -13.81 1.47
N ALA A 88 0.04 -13.04 0.95
CA ALA A 88 0.56 -11.85 1.61
C ALA A 88 -0.55 -10.82 1.92
N LEU A 89 -1.44 -10.57 0.96
CA LEU A 89 -2.62 -9.72 1.15
C LEU A 89 -3.55 -10.26 2.24
N LYS A 90 -3.88 -11.56 2.22
CA LYS A 90 -4.71 -12.19 3.25
C LYS A 90 -4.10 -12.03 4.65
N THR A 91 -2.80 -12.26 4.79
CA THR A 91 -2.08 -12.06 6.04
C THR A 91 -2.19 -10.62 6.54
N ALA A 92 -2.06 -9.64 5.65
CA ALA A 92 -2.20 -8.23 6.01
C ALA A 92 -3.64 -7.85 6.37
N PHE A 93 -4.64 -8.37 5.65
CA PHE A 93 -6.05 -8.14 5.99
C PHE A 93 -6.40 -8.73 7.36
N GLU A 94 -5.94 -9.95 7.65
CA GLU A 94 -6.10 -10.59 8.95
C GLU A 94 -5.48 -9.73 10.06
N TYR A 95 -4.25 -9.24 9.86
CA TYR A 95 -3.62 -8.32 10.79
C TYR A 95 -4.45 -7.04 11.01
N VAL A 96 -4.93 -6.39 9.95
CA VAL A 96 -5.72 -5.15 10.06
C VAL A 96 -7.02 -5.41 10.83
N ILE A 97 -7.74 -6.49 10.50
CA ILE A 97 -9.01 -6.84 11.16
C ILE A 97 -8.83 -7.06 12.66
N HIS A 98 -7.72 -7.68 13.07
CA HIS A 98 -7.49 -8.03 14.47
C HIS A 98 -6.80 -6.93 15.29
N GLU A 99 -5.89 -6.18 14.67
CA GLU A 99 -4.98 -5.28 15.39
C GLU A 99 -5.33 -3.79 15.19
N ILE A 100 -6.19 -3.46 14.22
CA ILE A 100 -6.59 -2.09 13.89
C ILE A 100 -8.13 -2.02 13.82
N PRO A 101 -8.86 -2.13 14.95
CA PRO A 101 -10.32 -2.19 14.99
C PRO A 101 -11.02 -0.93 14.48
N GLN A 102 -10.32 0.21 14.45
CA GLN A 102 -10.79 1.47 13.88
C GLN A 102 -10.53 1.61 12.38
N ALA A 103 -10.01 0.56 11.73
CA ALA A 103 -9.83 0.56 10.29
C ALA A 103 -11.18 0.50 9.59
N VAL A 104 -11.53 1.55 8.85
CA VAL A 104 -12.78 1.62 8.07
C VAL A 104 -12.62 1.03 6.66
N GLY A 105 -11.38 0.76 6.26
CA GLY A 105 -11.02 0.19 4.97
C GLY A 105 -9.51 0.04 4.86
N VAL A 106 -9.04 -0.43 3.70
CA VAL A 106 -7.60 -0.61 3.42
C VAL A 106 -7.29 -0.19 2.00
N ILE A 107 -6.09 0.35 1.80
CA ILE A 107 -5.52 0.60 0.48
C ILE A 107 -4.44 -0.43 0.22
N THR A 108 -4.45 -1.09 -0.93
CA THR A 108 -3.36 -1.98 -1.34
C THR A 108 -2.50 -1.30 -2.39
N ALA A 109 -1.18 -1.37 -2.26
CA ALA A 109 -0.23 -0.84 -3.23
C ALA A 109 0.90 -1.85 -3.51
N ASP A 110 1.39 -1.88 -4.75
CA ASP A 110 2.49 -2.76 -5.13
C ASP A 110 3.87 -2.17 -4.80
N SER A 111 4.82 -3.04 -4.44
CA SER A 111 6.21 -2.67 -4.12
C SER A 111 7.02 -2.17 -5.32
N ASP A 112 6.54 -2.36 -6.55
CA ASP A 112 7.33 -2.20 -7.78
C ASP A 112 7.44 -0.74 -8.26
N GLY A 113 6.91 0.21 -7.48
CA GLY A 113 7.02 1.64 -7.76
C GLY A 113 6.14 2.15 -8.90
N GLN A 114 5.15 1.38 -9.35
CA GLN A 114 4.19 1.82 -10.39
C GLN A 114 3.10 2.76 -9.86
N HIS A 115 3.05 3.02 -8.54
CA HIS A 115 2.11 3.94 -7.93
C HIS A 115 2.83 5.21 -7.49
N THR A 116 2.49 6.35 -8.11
CA THR A 116 2.96 7.66 -7.64
C THR A 116 2.23 8.03 -6.36
N THR A 117 2.87 8.75 -5.45
CA THR A 117 2.27 9.27 -4.21
C THR A 117 0.99 10.07 -4.49
N ASN A 118 0.95 10.80 -5.61
CA ASN A 118 -0.24 11.51 -6.09
C ASN A 118 -1.43 10.57 -6.39
N SER A 119 -1.18 9.35 -6.87
CA SER A 119 -2.24 8.36 -7.12
C SER A 119 -2.85 7.83 -5.81
N ILE A 120 -2.04 7.64 -4.77
CA ILE A 120 -2.50 7.18 -3.45
C ILE A 120 -3.31 8.28 -2.75
N GLY A 121 -2.86 9.54 -2.80
CA GLY A 121 -3.61 10.68 -2.26
C GLY A 121 -4.98 10.87 -2.92
N SER A 122 -5.07 10.65 -4.23
CA SER A 122 -6.34 10.74 -4.97
C SER A 122 -7.32 9.62 -4.57
N VAL A 123 -6.81 8.39 -4.38
CA VAL A 123 -7.62 7.24 -3.93
C VAL A 123 -8.10 7.42 -2.49
N LEU A 124 -7.25 7.97 -1.61
CA LEU A 124 -7.61 8.30 -0.23
C LEU A 124 -8.80 9.25 -0.16
N HIS A 125 -8.76 10.34 -0.94
CA HIS A 125 -9.86 11.30 -0.98
C HIS A 125 -11.18 10.65 -1.41
N SER A 126 -11.17 9.82 -2.46
CA SER A 126 -12.36 9.11 -2.92
C SER A 126 -12.92 8.11 -1.91
N LEU A 127 -12.07 7.42 -1.14
CA LEU A 127 -12.50 6.50 -0.07
C LEU A 127 -13.15 7.23 1.11
N PHE A 128 -12.63 8.39 1.50
CA PHE A 128 -13.24 9.18 2.58
C PHE A 128 -14.62 9.74 2.23
N GLU A 129 -14.85 10.11 0.97
CA GLU A 129 -16.17 10.55 0.51
C GLU A 129 -17.17 9.40 0.41
N ASN A 130 -16.68 8.14 0.30
CA ASN A 130 -17.48 6.97 -0.02
C ASN A 130 -17.03 5.74 0.81
N PRO A 131 -17.23 5.74 2.14
CA PRO A 131 -16.68 4.71 3.03
C PRO A 131 -17.23 3.30 2.78
N ASP A 132 -18.42 3.18 2.19
CA ASP A 132 -19.05 1.88 1.85
C ASP A 132 -18.58 1.30 0.50
N TYR A 133 -17.60 1.91 -0.16
CA TYR A 133 -17.21 1.57 -1.53
C TYR A 133 -15.87 0.84 -1.59
N LEU A 134 -15.84 -0.23 -2.38
CA LEU A 134 -14.59 -0.85 -2.79
C LEU A 134 -13.93 0.03 -3.87
N VAL A 135 -12.93 0.82 -3.49
CA VAL A 135 -12.15 1.62 -4.44
C VAL A 135 -10.99 0.80 -4.98
N LEU A 136 -11.19 0.25 -6.19
CA LEU A 136 -10.14 -0.42 -6.95
C LEU A 136 -9.39 0.62 -7.80
N GLY A 137 -8.11 0.82 -7.50
CA GLY A 137 -7.22 1.59 -8.38
C GLY A 137 -7.05 0.88 -9.72
N VAL A 138 -7.89 1.20 -10.70
CA VAL A 138 -7.74 0.73 -12.07
C VAL A 138 -6.63 1.54 -12.77
N ARG A 139 -5.69 0.85 -13.43
CA ARG A 139 -4.80 1.52 -14.40
C ARG A 139 -5.69 1.99 -15.54
N ARG A 140 -5.84 3.30 -15.75
CA ARG A 140 -6.41 3.78 -17.00
C ARG A 140 -5.38 3.53 -18.10
N PHE A 141 -5.76 2.71 -19.08
CA PHE A 141 -5.00 2.50 -20.31
C PHE A 141 -5.55 3.43 -21.39
N ASP A 142 -5.56 4.74 -21.13
CA ASP A 142 -5.97 5.78 -22.05
C ASP A 142 -4.76 6.61 -22.50
N ILE A 143 -3.77 5.90 -23.07
CA ILE A 143 -2.69 6.51 -23.84
C ILE A 143 -2.49 5.64 -25.08
N GLU A 144 -2.66 6.23 -26.27
CA GLU A 144 -2.37 5.58 -27.55
C GLU A 144 -0.96 4.98 -27.56
N GLY A 145 -0.83 3.70 -27.92
CA GLY A 145 0.49 3.09 -28.22
C GLY A 145 0.90 1.83 -27.43
N ILE A 146 -0.02 1.05 -26.85
CA ILE A 146 0.34 -0.21 -26.17
C ILE A 146 0.42 -1.38 -27.19
N PRO A 147 1.53 -2.13 -27.27
CA PRO A 147 1.66 -3.28 -28.17
C PRO A 147 0.65 -4.39 -27.82
N TRP A 148 -0.03 -4.91 -28.84
CA TRP A 148 -1.22 -5.79 -28.81
C TRP A 148 -1.13 -7.16 -28.07
N LYS A 149 -0.08 -7.53 -27.33
CA LYS A 149 0.11 -8.95 -26.92
C LYS A 149 -0.19 -9.35 -25.46
N SER A 150 -0.96 -8.58 -24.69
CA SER A 150 -1.33 -8.97 -23.32
C SER A 150 -2.85 -9.03 -23.07
N ARG A 151 -3.59 -9.70 -23.96
CA ARG A 151 -5.03 -10.00 -23.83
C ARG A 151 -5.35 -11.50 -23.66
N GLY A 152 -4.43 -12.30 -23.14
CA GLY A 152 -4.67 -13.73 -22.86
C GLY A 152 -4.96 -13.98 -21.39
N GLY A 153 -6.23 -13.89 -20.98
CA GLY A 153 -6.72 -14.60 -19.80
C GLY A 153 -7.17 -15.99 -20.25
N GLU A 154 -6.45 -17.03 -19.86
CA GLU A 154 -6.89 -18.41 -20.09
C GLU A 154 -7.80 -18.82 -18.93
N SER A 155 -9.09 -18.89 -19.23
CA SER A 155 -10.03 -19.78 -18.54
C SER A 155 -9.84 -21.17 -19.15
N ALA A 156 -9.59 -22.18 -18.32
CA ALA A 156 -9.70 -23.57 -18.72
C ALA A 156 -10.59 -24.28 -17.70
N ASP A 157 -11.73 -24.75 -18.20
CA ASP A 157 -12.57 -25.81 -17.63
C ASP A 157 -11.81 -27.16 -17.55
#